data_AF-A0A9R1B5H4-F1
#
_entry.id   AF-A0A9R1B5H4-F1
#
_cell.length_a   1.000
_cell.length_b   1.000
_cell.length_c   1.000
_cell.angle_alpha   90.00
_cell.angle_beta   90.00
_cell.angle_gamma   90.00
#
_symmetry.space_group_name_H-M   'P 1'
#
loop_
_entity.id
_entity.type
_entity.pdbx_description
1 polymer ?
#
loop_
_entity_poly.entity_id
_entity_poly.type
_entity_poly.pdbx_seq_one_letter_code
_entity_poly.pdbx_strand_id
1 'polypeptide(L)'
;MDTQIWYAIFSTLVGGIYGACRRLGEIRTLGMLRSRFESLPKAFNDHLIPNDSKRRGFRSAFSSKPSQKPGDGKEEDKIAARFAQIWNLIITSFRQEDLIDNREKDLLLVPYCKDREMDMIQWPPFLLASKIPIALDMAADSGGKDRDLKKRMNSDPYFTYAIKECYASFKNIIYALVVGVRERDVIQKIFKVVDDLVADDTLIRDLHMSNLPTLSKKFIELLVILAKE
;
A
#
# COMPACT_ATOMS: atom_id res chain seq x y z
N MET A 1 12.78 0.34 50.22
CA MET A 1 11.68 0.21 49.24
C MET A 1 10.89 1.51 49.22
N ASP A 2 11.39 2.55 48.52
CA ASP A 2 10.67 3.82 48.43
C ASP A 2 11.12 4.65 47.20
N THR A 3 12.40 4.55 46.82
CA THR A 3 12.92 5.14 45.57
C THR A 3 12.33 4.54 44.29
N GLN A 4 11.98 3.25 44.29
CA GLN A 4 11.32 2.63 43.12
C GLN A 4 9.89 3.13 42.93
N ILE A 5 9.16 3.35 44.03
CA ILE A 5 7.79 3.91 44.02
C ILE A 5 7.84 5.36 43.54
N TRP A 6 8.77 6.16 44.09
CA TRP A 6 8.99 7.53 43.65
C TRP A 6 9.43 7.65 42.20
N TYR A 7 10.33 6.77 41.74
CA TYR A 7 10.76 6.74 40.34
C TYR A 7 9.60 6.39 39.42
N ALA A 8 8.76 5.42 39.78
CA ALA A 8 7.58 5.04 38.99
C ALA A 8 6.55 6.17 38.90
N ILE A 9 6.27 6.89 40.00
CA ILE A 9 5.36 8.03 40.01
C ILE A 9 5.92 9.16 39.14
N PHE A 10 7.20 9.50 39.32
CA PHE A 10 7.85 10.57 38.55
C PHE A 10 7.96 10.21 37.06
N SER A 11 8.34 8.99 36.71
CA SER A 11 8.44 8.54 35.31
C SER A 11 7.09 8.53 34.62
N THR A 12 6.01 8.17 35.34
CA THR A 12 4.65 8.18 34.80
C THR A 12 4.17 9.62 34.56
N LEU A 13 4.47 10.54 35.48
CA LEU A 13 4.04 11.93 35.40
C LEU A 13 4.82 12.71 34.33
N VAL A 14 6.14 12.54 34.27
CA VAL A 14 6.99 13.11 33.21
C VAL A 14 6.67 12.47 31.87
N GLY A 15 6.55 11.14 31.80
CA GLY A 15 6.14 10.43 30.60
C GLY A 15 4.76 10.86 30.10
N GLY A 16 3.81 11.10 31.01
CA GLY A 16 2.48 11.61 30.71
C GLY A 16 2.49 13.06 30.19
N ILE A 17 3.26 13.96 30.80
CA ILE A 17 3.44 15.33 30.33
C ILE A 17 4.11 15.34 28.96
N TYR A 18 5.20 14.58 28.78
CA TYR A 18 5.91 14.49 27.51
C TYR A 18 5.04 13.87 26.42
N GLY A 19 4.23 12.88 26.78
CA GLY A 19 3.20 12.27 25.95
C GLY A 19 2.17 13.29 25.48
N ALA A 20 1.60 14.05 26.42
CA ALA A 20 0.61 15.09 26.13
C ALA A 20 1.19 16.25 25.29
N CYS A 21 2.39 16.74 25.63
CA CYS A 21 3.07 17.81 24.89
C CYS A 21 3.44 17.39 23.46
N ARG A 22 3.79 16.13 23.23
CA ARG A 22 4.07 15.59 21.90
C ARG A 22 2.84 15.07 21.16
N ARG A 23 1.64 15.19 21.76
CA ARG A 23 0.39 14.62 21.25
C ARG A 23 0.51 13.11 20.93
N LEU A 24 1.35 12.40 21.68
CA LEU A 24 1.47 10.95 21.60
C LEU A 24 0.13 10.35 22.07
N GLY A 25 -0.62 9.76 21.13
CA GLY A 25 -2.01 9.30 21.33
C GLY A 25 -3.09 10.10 20.59
N GLU A 26 -2.73 11.10 19.75
CA GLU A 26 -3.69 11.85 18.92
C GLU A 26 -4.29 11.02 17.79
N ILE A 27 -3.63 9.94 17.35
CA ILE A 27 -4.20 8.98 16.39
C ILE A 27 -5.18 8.08 17.15
N ARG A 28 -6.42 8.56 17.30
CA ARG A 28 -7.49 7.81 17.99
C ARG A 28 -8.31 6.91 17.08
N THR A 29 -8.11 7.01 15.76
CA THR A 29 -8.91 6.27 14.77
C THR A 29 -8.08 5.85 13.56
N LEU A 30 -8.47 4.74 12.93
CA LEU A 30 -7.95 4.28 11.63
C LEU A 30 -8.06 5.36 10.54
N GLY A 31 -9.05 6.24 10.62
CA GLY A 31 -9.20 7.38 9.70
C GLY A 31 -8.10 8.43 9.85
N MET A 32 -7.69 8.73 11.10
CA MET A 32 -6.56 9.61 11.38
C MET A 32 -5.22 8.96 11.02
N LEU A 33 -5.09 7.65 11.22
CA LEU A 33 -3.91 6.91 10.76
C LEU A 33 -3.80 6.98 9.23
N ARG A 34 -4.89 6.69 8.52
CA ARG A 34 -4.98 6.69 7.06
C ARG A 34 -4.61 8.04 6.44
N SER A 35 -5.10 9.16 6.98
CA SER A 35 -4.79 10.49 6.43
C SER A 35 -3.33 10.89 6.62
N ARG A 36 -2.68 10.41 7.68
CA ARG A 36 -1.26 10.69 7.95
C ARG A 36 -0.33 9.69 7.28
N PHE A 37 -0.83 8.51 6.94
CA PHE A 37 -0.05 7.43 6.35
C PHE A 37 0.61 7.81 5.02
N GLU A 38 0.00 8.70 4.24
CA GLU A 38 0.59 9.17 2.97
C GLU A 38 1.94 9.87 3.17
N SER A 39 2.03 10.71 4.22
CA SER A 39 3.27 11.42 4.56
C SER A 39 4.24 10.59 5.39
N LEU A 40 3.78 9.47 5.97
CA LEU A 40 4.48 8.75 7.02
C LEU A 40 5.74 8.02 6.51
N PRO A 41 5.73 7.31 5.37
CA PRO A 41 6.95 6.72 4.80
C PRO A 41 8.05 7.74 4.52
N LYS A 42 7.68 8.89 3.96
CA LYS A 42 8.62 9.99 3.64
C LYS A 42 9.21 10.59 4.92
N ALA A 43 8.35 10.95 5.88
CA ALA A 43 8.78 11.47 7.18
C ALA A 43 9.67 10.47 7.94
N PHE A 44 9.33 9.18 7.89
CA PHE A 44 10.12 8.12 8.50
C PHE A 44 11.53 8.07 7.92
N ASN A 45 11.65 8.06 6.59
CA ASN A 45 12.95 8.02 5.92
C ASN A 45 13.78 9.29 6.19
N ASP A 46 13.16 10.47 6.25
CA ASP A 46 13.87 11.73 6.49
C ASP A 46 14.45 11.85 7.91
N HIS A 47 13.80 11.22 8.90
CA HIS A 47 14.13 11.37 10.32
C HIS A 47 14.86 10.17 10.92
N LEU A 48 14.58 8.95 10.46
CA LEU A 48 15.07 7.73 11.09
C LEU A 48 16.14 7.00 10.25
N ILE A 49 16.23 7.29 8.95
CA ILE A 49 17.27 6.71 8.11
C ILE A 49 18.43 7.72 8.02
N PRO A 50 19.64 7.36 8.48
CA PRO A 50 20.80 8.22 8.34
C PRO A 50 21.04 8.49 6.86
N ASN A 51 20.87 9.75 6.47
CA ASN A 51 21.23 10.16 5.13
C ASN A 51 22.77 10.24 5.09
N ASP A 52 23.44 9.43 4.27
CA ASP A 52 24.91 9.46 4.14
C ASP A 52 25.44 10.85 3.74
N SER A 53 24.57 11.71 3.21
CA SER A 53 24.83 13.12 2.96
C SER A 53 25.02 13.95 4.25
N LYS A 54 24.32 13.64 5.34
CA LYS A 54 24.47 14.32 6.65
C LYS A 54 25.68 13.84 7.45
N ARG A 55 26.21 12.64 7.16
CA ARG A 55 27.48 12.13 7.73
C ARG A 55 28.73 12.70 7.06
N ARG A 56 28.60 13.42 5.95
CA ARG A 56 29.70 14.13 5.27
C ARG A 56 30.05 15.50 5.87
N GLY A 57 29.74 15.72 7.15
CA GLY A 57 30.38 16.79 7.91
C GLY A 57 31.90 16.52 7.98
N PHE A 58 32.68 17.49 7.51
CA PHE A 58 34.15 17.60 7.54
C PHE A 58 35.05 16.97 6.45
N ARG A 59 34.58 16.14 5.49
CA ARG A 59 35.51 15.55 4.47
C ARG A 59 35.12 15.65 2.99
N SER A 60 34.11 16.44 2.60
CA SER A 60 33.67 16.48 1.19
C SER A 60 33.95 17.77 0.42
N ALA A 61 34.84 18.65 0.89
CA ALA A 61 35.21 19.86 0.13
C ALA A 61 35.93 19.58 -1.22
N PHE A 62 36.33 18.33 -1.51
CA PHE A 62 37.13 17.99 -2.69
C PHE A 62 36.60 16.82 -3.53
N SER A 63 35.31 16.49 -3.47
CA SER A 63 34.73 15.43 -4.29
C SER A 63 33.47 15.92 -5.01
N SER A 64 33.67 16.66 -6.09
CA SER A 64 32.63 16.90 -7.10
C SER A 64 32.42 15.63 -7.93
N LYS A 65 31.63 14.68 -7.42
CA LYS A 65 30.95 13.71 -8.29
C LYS A 65 29.50 14.17 -8.40
N PRO A 66 28.99 14.47 -9.61
CA PRO A 66 27.58 14.78 -9.77
C PRO A 66 26.82 13.52 -9.40
N SER A 67 26.03 13.60 -8.33
CA SER A 67 25.05 12.57 -8.01
C SER A 67 24.10 12.47 -9.19
N GLN A 68 24.27 11.40 -9.98
CA GLN A 68 23.26 10.96 -10.93
C GLN A 68 21.94 10.89 -10.17
N LYS A 69 20.95 11.71 -10.54
CA LYS A 69 19.58 11.55 -10.06
C LYS A 69 19.13 10.14 -10.48
N PRO A 70 18.95 9.19 -9.54
CA PRO A 70 18.26 7.96 -9.89
C PRO A 70 16.85 8.36 -10.30
N GLY A 71 16.29 7.72 -11.33
CA GLY A 71 14.90 7.98 -11.73
C GLY A 71 13.97 7.92 -10.52
N ASP A 72 13.19 8.98 -10.33
CA ASP A 72 12.40 9.32 -9.14
C ASP A 72 11.68 8.11 -8.51
N GLY A 73 11.10 7.25 -9.35
CA GLY A 73 10.38 6.04 -8.90
C GLY A 73 11.23 5.01 -8.15
N LYS A 74 12.49 4.77 -8.55
CA LYS A 74 13.33 3.74 -7.90
C LYS A 74 13.75 4.11 -6.48
N GLU A 75 13.74 5.40 -6.14
CA GLU A 75 14.07 5.85 -4.80
C GLU A 75 12.83 5.86 -3.90
N GLU A 76 11.66 6.27 -4.42
CA GLU A 76 10.39 6.12 -3.72
C GLU A 76 10.11 4.65 -3.38
N ASP A 77 10.43 3.73 -4.29
CA ASP A 77 10.24 2.30 -4.05
C ASP A 77 11.10 1.78 -2.90
N LYS A 78 12.37 2.23 -2.83
CA LYS A 78 13.27 1.88 -1.72
C LYS A 78 12.80 2.49 -0.40
N ILE A 79 12.31 3.72 -0.42
CA ILE A 79 11.77 4.40 0.77
C ILE A 79 10.60 3.59 1.31
N ALA A 80 9.66 3.21 0.46
CA ALA A 80 8.50 2.40 0.83
C ALA A 80 8.92 1.01 1.32
N ALA A 81 9.90 0.35 0.68
CA ALA A 81 10.40 -0.94 1.12
C ALA A 81 11.06 -0.90 2.52
N ARG A 82 11.88 0.12 2.78
CA ARG A 82 12.49 0.32 4.11
C ARG A 82 11.43 0.64 5.16
N PHE A 83 10.47 1.49 4.81
CA PHE A 83 9.34 1.79 5.67
C PHE A 83 8.54 0.53 6.01
N ALA A 84 8.22 -0.31 5.01
CA ALA A 84 7.49 -1.56 5.21
C ALA A 84 8.20 -2.51 6.19
N GLN A 85 9.53 -2.63 6.11
CA GLN A 85 10.31 -3.45 7.03
C GLN A 85 10.13 -3.01 8.48
N ILE A 86 10.23 -1.71 8.74
CA ILE A 86 10.17 -1.18 10.11
C ILE A 86 8.73 -1.13 10.60
N TRP A 87 7.79 -0.75 9.73
CA TRP A 87 6.37 -0.77 10.02
C TRP A 87 5.89 -2.17 10.42
N ASN A 88 6.24 -3.21 9.65
CA ASN A 88 5.86 -4.58 9.97
C ASN A 88 6.46 -5.06 11.30
N LEU A 89 7.66 -4.59 11.67
CA LEU A 89 8.25 -4.86 12.98
C LEU A 89 7.47 -4.18 14.10
N ILE A 90 7.08 -2.90 13.93
CA ILE A 90 6.26 -2.15 14.89
C ILE A 90 4.92 -2.85 15.10
N ILE A 91 4.21 -3.20 14.02
CA ILE A 91 2.92 -3.89 14.08
C ILE A 91 3.06 -5.27 14.74
N THR A 92 4.15 -5.99 14.48
CA THR A 92 4.42 -7.26 15.15
C THR A 92 4.67 -7.08 16.64
N SER A 93 5.39 -6.03 17.05
CA SER A 93 5.61 -5.67 18.47
C SER A 93 4.29 -5.35 19.15
N PHE A 94 3.42 -4.54 18.53
CA PHE A 94 2.09 -4.22 19.07
C PHE A 94 1.26 -5.47 19.31
N ARG A 95 1.34 -6.44 18.40
CA ARG A 95 0.68 -7.72 18.62
C ARG A 95 1.29 -8.52 19.77
N GLN A 96 2.62 -8.56 19.87
CA GLN A 96 3.35 -9.27 20.94
C GLN A 96 3.06 -8.67 22.34
N GLU A 97 2.86 -7.35 22.40
CA GLU A 97 2.49 -6.61 23.60
C GLU A 97 0.97 -6.60 23.87
N ASP A 98 0.19 -7.35 23.08
CA ASP A 98 -1.27 -7.48 23.20
C ASP A 98 -2.04 -6.14 23.07
N LEU A 99 -1.48 -5.19 22.32
CA LEU A 99 -2.09 -3.88 22.04
C LEU A 99 -3.09 -3.93 20.88
N ILE A 100 -2.97 -4.93 20.00
CA ILE A 100 -3.83 -5.16 18.85
C ILE A 100 -4.13 -6.65 18.71
N ASP A 101 -5.28 -7.00 18.12
CA ASP A 101 -5.63 -8.39 17.84
C ASP A 101 -4.94 -8.91 16.55
N ASN A 102 -5.13 -10.21 16.25
CA ASN A 102 -4.57 -10.82 15.04
C ASN A 102 -5.15 -10.22 13.75
N ARG A 103 -6.43 -9.85 13.75
CA ARG A 103 -7.11 -9.31 12.58
C ARG A 103 -6.62 -7.89 12.27
N GLU A 104 -6.47 -7.06 13.30
CA GLU A 104 -5.91 -5.72 13.23
C GLU A 104 -4.45 -5.78 12.75
N LYS A 105 -3.65 -6.71 13.27
CA LYS A 105 -2.31 -6.98 12.74
C LYS A 105 -2.36 -7.27 11.25
N ASP A 106 -3.19 -8.21 10.80
CA ASP A 106 -3.25 -8.61 9.39
C ASP A 106 -3.71 -7.47 8.48
N LEU A 107 -4.60 -6.60 8.96
CA LEU A 107 -5.03 -5.40 8.23
C LEU A 107 -3.96 -4.33 8.12
N LEU A 108 -3.06 -4.24 9.11
CA LEU A 108 -2.03 -3.20 9.21
C LEU A 108 -0.71 -3.62 8.56
N LEU A 109 -0.42 -4.91 8.43
CA LEU A 109 0.81 -5.39 7.79
C LEU A 109 0.89 -4.92 6.34
N VAL A 110 2.08 -4.47 5.95
CA VAL A 110 2.42 -4.18 4.55
C VAL A 110 2.88 -5.50 3.93
N PRO A 111 2.15 -6.06 2.94
CA PRO A 111 2.58 -7.27 2.27
C PRO A 111 3.96 -7.04 1.66
N TYR A 112 4.95 -7.84 2.07
CA TYR A 112 6.33 -7.61 1.68
C TYR A 112 6.61 -8.34 0.36
N CYS A 113 6.92 -7.58 -0.70
CA CYS A 113 7.29 -8.07 -2.04
C CYS A 113 8.67 -8.75 -2.05
N LYS A 114 8.88 -9.80 -1.23
CA LYS A 114 10.06 -10.68 -1.41
C LYS A 114 9.87 -11.59 -2.63
N ASP A 115 8.62 -11.81 -3.04
CA ASP A 115 8.27 -12.60 -4.22
C ASP A 115 8.20 -11.70 -5.45
N ARG A 116 9.22 -11.87 -6.30
CA ARG A 116 9.56 -11.06 -7.49
C ARG A 116 8.56 -11.11 -8.65
N GLU A 117 7.31 -11.49 -8.42
CA GLU A 117 6.34 -11.65 -9.53
C GLU A 117 5.57 -10.37 -9.84
N MET A 118 5.29 -9.55 -8.82
CA MET A 118 4.70 -8.22 -8.98
C MET A 118 5.75 -7.19 -8.59
N ASP A 119 6.37 -6.55 -9.59
CA ASP A 119 7.31 -5.42 -9.42
C ASP A 119 6.57 -4.14 -8.95
N MET A 120 5.77 -4.25 -7.90
CA MET A 120 4.92 -3.19 -7.38
C MET A 120 4.72 -3.33 -5.88
N ILE A 121 4.78 -2.20 -5.18
CA ILE A 121 4.51 -2.11 -3.74
C ILE A 121 3.03 -2.37 -3.47
N GLN A 122 2.78 -3.34 -2.59
CA GLN A 122 1.46 -3.61 -2.04
C GLN A 122 1.30 -2.81 -0.75
N TRP A 123 0.24 -2.02 -0.66
CA TRP A 123 -0.05 -1.24 0.54
C TRP A 123 -0.98 -2.01 1.48
N PRO A 124 -0.93 -1.76 2.80
CA PRO A 124 -1.80 -2.43 3.76
C PRO A 124 -3.29 -2.37 3.40
N PRO A 125 -4.04 -3.46 3.60
CA PRO A 125 -5.46 -3.53 3.26
C PRO A 125 -6.32 -2.38 3.79
N PHE A 126 -6.01 -1.85 4.98
CA PHE A 126 -6.78 -0.73 5.57
C PHE A 126 -6.74 0.56 4.73
N LEU A 127 -5.68 0.78 3.94
CA LEU A 127 -5.58 1.91 3.02
C LEU A 127 -6.37 1.67 1.74
N LEU A 128 -6.46 0.42 1.33
CA LEU A 128 -7.13 -0.06 0.12
C LEU A 128 -8.65 -0.25 0.32
N ALA A 129 -9.10 -0.31 1.58
CA ALA A 129 -10.48 -0.57 1.96
C ALA A 129 -11.48 0.32 1.19
N SER A 130 -12.51 -0.35 0.66
CA SER A 130 -13.62 0.19 -0.15
C SER A 130 -13.27 0.79 -1.50
N LYS A 131 -11.99 0.89 -1.88
CA LYS A 131 -11.60 1.52 -3.16
C LYS A 131 -11.98 0.69 -4.38
N ILE A 132 -11.82 -0.63 -4.29
CA ILE A 132 -12.15 -1.55 -5.40
C ILE A 132 -13.66 -1.56 -5.69
N PRO A 133 -14.57 -1.79 -4.70
CA PRO A 133 -16.02 -1.72 -4.96
C PRO A 133 -16.46 -0.38 -5.52
N ILE A 134 -15.96 0.74 -4.96
CA ILE A 134 -16.28 2.08 -5.46
C ILE A 134 -15.80 2.26 -6.91
N ALA A 135 -14.60 1.79 -7.26
CA ALA A 135 -14.09 1.86 -8.63
C ALA A 135 -14.92 1.03 -9.60
N LEU A 136 -15.38 -0.16 -9.19
CA LEU A 136 -16.23 -1.03 -9.98
C LEU A 136 -17.59 -0.37 -10.26
N ASP A 137 -18.24 0.18 -9.23
CA ASP A 137 -19.52 0.87 -9.36
C ASP A 137 -19.39 2.13 -10.25
N MET A 138 -18.35 2.95 -10.02
CA MET A 138 -18.07 4.12 -10.85
C MET A 138 -17.77 3.75 -12.31
N ALA A 139 -17.08 2.63 -12.56
CA ALA A 139 -16.82 2.16 -13.91
C ALA A 139 -18.12 1.67 -14.59
N ALA A 140 -18.97 0.95 -13.87
CA ALA A 140 -20.24 0.47 -14.37
C ALA A 140 -21.22 1.61 -14.72
N ASP A 141 -21.29 2.63 -13.85
CA ASP A 141 -22.17 3.79 -14.00
C ASP A 141 -21.60 4.89 -14.91
N SER A 142 -20.37 4.73 -15.40
CA SER A 142 -19.67 5.73 -16.20
C SER A 142 -20.36 6.09 -17.52
N GLY A 143 -21.19 5.18 -18.07
CA GLY A 143 -21.79 5.36 -19.39
C GLY A 143 -20.77 5.65 -20.50
N GLY A 144 -19.53 5.15 -20.36
CA GLY A 144 -18.41 5.42 -21.27
C GLY A 144 -17.64 6.73 -21.00
N LYS A 145 -17.96 7.47 -19.93
CA LYS A 145 -17.25 8.68 -19.51
C LYS A 145 -16.33 8.40 -18.32
N ASP A 146 -15.04 8.48 -18.57
CA ASP A 146 -13.98 8.23 -17.58
C ASP A 146 -13.70 9.38 -16.60
N ARG A 147 -14.27 10.58 -16.84
CA ARG A 147 -13.89 11.82 -16.15
C ARG A 147 -13.98 11.73 -14.63
N ASP A 148 -15.07 11.17 -14.11
CA ASP A 148 -15.32 11.13 -12.67
C ASP A 148 -14.42 10.09 -11.98
N LEU A 149 -14.19 8.94 -12.62
CA LEU A 149 -13.26 7.93 -12.12
C LEU A 149 -11.82 8.45 -12.15
N LYS A 150 -11.39 9.06 -13.26
CA LYS A 150 -10.06 9.68 -13.39
C LYS A 150 -9.83 10.77 -12.35
N LYS A 151 -10.83 11.62 -12.12
CA LYS A 151 -10.77 12.63 -11.06
C LYS A 151 -10.56 12.00 -9.68
N ARG A 152 -11.24 10.88 -9.40
CA ARG A 152 -11.09 10.12 -8.15
C ARG A 152 -9.69 9.50 -8.03
N MET A 153 -9.20 8.85 -9.10
CA MET A 153 -7.86 8.26 -9.19
C MET A 153 -6.75 9.28 -8.98
N ASN A 154 -6.91 10.49 -9.52
CA ASN A 154 -5.95 11.58 -9.36
C ASN A 154 -5.98 12.22 -7.96
N SER A 155 -7.09 12.09 -7.24
CA SER A 155 -7.26 12.69 -5.91
C SER A 155 -6.70 11.83 -4.76
N ASP A 156 -6.62 10.51 -4.95
CA ASP A 156 -6.16 9.56 -3.92
C ASP A 156 -5.17 8.57 -4.56
N PRO A 157 -3.85 8.70 -4.29
CA PRO A 157 -2.84 7.80 -4.85
C PRO A 157 -3.11 6.32 -4.55
N TYR A 158 -3.64 6.02 -3.36
CA TYR A 158 -3.98 4.66 -2.95
C TYR A 158 -5.12 4.06 -3.78
N PHE A 159 -5.94 4.90 -4.42
CA PHE A 159 -7.01 4.44 -5.30
C PHE A 159 -6.42 3.81 -6.57
N THR A 160 -5.41 4.46 -7.15
CA THR A 160 -4.68 3.93 -8.30
C THR A 160 -3.88 2.68 -7.92
N TYR A 161 -3.22 2.66 -6.75
CA TYR A 161 -2.52 1.46 -6.26
C TYR A 161 -3.49 0.28 -6.08
N ALA A 162 -4.65 0.48 -5.45
CA ALA A 162 -5.65 -0.56 -5.24
C ALA A 162 -6.12 -1.22 -6.55
N ILE A 163 -6.38 -0.40 -7.58
CA ILE A 163 -6.84 -0.89 -8.88
C ILE A 163 -5.73 -1.69 -9.59
N LYS A 164 -4.51 -1.14 -9.62
CA LYS A 164 -3.36 -1.81 -10.25
C LYS A 164 -3.04 -3.14 -9.55
N GLU A 165 -3.06 -3.15 -8.22
CA GLU A 165 -2.83 -4.34 -7.42
C GLU A 165 -3.91 -5.39 -7.66
N CYS A 166 -5.19 -4.99 -7.61
CA CYS A 166 -6.30 -5.89 -7.88
C CYS A 166 -6.20 -6.54 -9.26
N TYR A 167 -5.88 -5.76 -10.29
CA TYR A 167 -5.75 -6.26 -11.66
C TYR A 167 -4.55 -7.21 -11.82
N ALA A 168 -3.39 -6.87 -11.25
CA ALA A 168 -2.21 -7.74 -11.28
C ALA A 168 -2.44 -9.06 -10.52
N SER A 169 -3.04 -9.00 -9.32
CA SER A 169 -3.42 -10.19 -8.56
C SER A 169 -4.44 -11.05 -9.31
N PHE A 170 -5.41 -10.43 -10.00
CA PHE A 170 -6.35 -11.13 -10.86
C PHE A 170 -5.63 -11.89 -11.99
N LYS A 171 -4.70 -11.23 -12.70
CA LYS A 171 -3.89 -11.89 -13.74
C LYS A 171 -3.12 -13.10 -13.18
N ASN A 172 -2.45 -12.93 -12.05
CA ASN A 172 -1.65 -14.00 -11.43
C ASN A 172 -2.51 -15.21 -11.04
N ILE A 173 -3.65 -14.98 -10.40
CA ILE A 173 -4.57 -16.06 -10.00
C ILE A 173 -5.10 -16.80 -11.23
N ILE A 174 -5.52 -16.09 -12.27
CA ILE A 174 -5.99 -16.72 -13.51
C ILE A 174 -4.88 -17.54 -14.18
N TYR A 175 -3.65 -17.03 -14.25
CA TYR A 175 -2.52 -17.78 -14.82
C TYR A 175 -2.12 -19.01 -13.99
N ALA A 176 -2.30 -18.96 -12.67
CA ALA A 176 -2.08 -20.09 -11.78
C ALA A 176 -3.15 -21.18 -11.97
N LEU A 177 -4.41 -20.80 -12.13
CA LEU A 177 -5.52 -21.75 -12.29
C LEU A 177 -5.57 -22.39 -13.69
N VAL A 178 -5.15 -21.67 -14.72
CA VAL A 178 -5.25 -22.16 -16.10
C VAL A 178 -3.97 -22.86 -16.49
N VAL A 179 -4.03 -24.20 -16.52
CA VAL A 179 -2.88 -25.08 -16.79
C VAL A 179 -2.74 -25.41 -18.28
N GLY A 180 -3.84 -25.42 -19.04
CA GLY A 180 -3.85 -25.80 -20.45
C GLY A 180 -3.18 -24.78 -21.38
N VAL A 181 -2.37 -25.25 -22.33
CA VAL A 181 -1.56 -24.39 -23.24
C VAL A 181 -2.46 -23.52 -24.13
N ARG A 182 -3.52 -24.09 -24.70
CA ARG A 182 -4.44 -23.36 -25.59
C ARG A 182 -5.25 -22.32 -24.82
N GLU A 183 -5.69 -22.67 -23.62
CA GLU A 183 -6.45 -21.83 -22.73
C GLU A 183 -5.59 -20.65 -22.25
N ARG A 184 -4.31 -20.91 -21.93
CA ARG A 184 -3.33 -19.86 -21.63
C ARG A 184 -3.14 -18.90 -22.79
N ASP A 185 -2.99 -19.38 -24.02
CA ASP A 185 -2.82 -18.53 -25.20
C ASP A 185 -4.03 -17.60 -25.41
N VAL A 186 -5.25 -18.10 -25.20
CA VAL A 186 -6.48 -17.30 -25.31
C VAL A 186 -6.52 -16.24 -24.21
N ILE A 187 -6.23 -16.62 -22.97
CA ILE A 187 -6.22 -15.70 -21.82
C ILE A 187 -5.16 -14.62 -21.98
N GLN A 188 -3.97 -14.98 -22.46
CA GLN A 188 -2.91 -14.03 -22.72
C GLN A 188 -3.31 -13.02 -23.79
N LYS A 189 -4.02 -13.44 -24.84
CA LYS A 189 -4.58 -12.51 -25.85
C LYS A 189 -5.62 -11.57 -25.23
N ILE A 190 -6.50 -12.08 -24.38
CA ILE A 190 -7.50 -11.24 -23.69
C ILE A 190 -6.80 -10.19 -22.81
N PHE A 191 -5.83 -10.61 -21.98
CA PHE A 191 -5.11 -9.68 -21.13
C PHE A 191 -4.29 -8.67 -21.93
N LYS A 192 -3.69 -9.08 -23.05
CA LYS A 192 -2.99 -8.16 -23.94
C LYS A 192 -3.90 -7.06 -24.47
N VAL A 193 -5.11 -7.41 -24.94
CA VAL A 193 -6.10 -6.42 -25.41
C VAL A 193 -6.47 -5.45 -24.29
N VAL A 194 -6.66 -5.94 -23.07
CA VAL A 194 -6.96 -5.09 -21.90
C VAL A 194 -5.77 -4.19 -21.56
N ASP A 195 -4.55 -4.72 -21.55
CA ASP A 195 -3.33 -3.96 -21.27
C ASP A 195 -3.10 -2.85 -22.32
N ASP A 196 -3.37 -3.13 -23.60
CA ASP A 196 -3.29 -2.15 -24.70
C ASP A 196 -4.34 -1.02 -24.51
N LEU A 197 -5.58 -1.35 -24.17
CA LEU A 197 -6.64 -0.37 -23.88
C LEU A 197 -6.36 0.48 -22.62
N VAL A 198 -5.66 -0.08 -21.64
CA VAL A 198 -5.19 0.66 -20.45
C VAL A 198 -4.07 1.61 -20.84
N ALA A 199 -3.14 1.19 -21.69
CA ALA A 199 -2.03 2.03 -22.16
C ALA A 199 -2.52 3.22 -23.01
N ASP A 200 -3.54 2.99 -23.85
CA ASP A 200 -4.17 4.01 -24.68
C ASP A 200 -5.15 4.92 -23.89
N ASP A 201 -5.42 4.58 -22.63
CA ASP A 201 -6.33 5.31 -21.74
C ASP A 201 -7.79 5.35 -22.25
N THR A 202 -8.18 4.34 -23.04
CA THR A 202 -9.50 4.23 -23.69
C THR A 202 -10.37 3.11 -23.12
N LEU A 203 -9.88 2.36 -22.13
CA LEU A 203 -10.53 1.19 -21.54
C LEU A 203 -12.04 1.39 -21.24
N ILE A 204 -12.42 2.48 -20.56
CA ILE A 204 -13.82 2.72 -20.14
C ILE A 204 -14.71 3.11 -21.32
N ARG A 205 -14.13 3.72 -22.35
CA ARG A 205 -14.85 4.14 -23.56
C ARG A 205 -15.11 2.96 -24.48
N ASP A 206 -14.12 2.09 -24.64
CA ASP A 206 -14.12 1.03 -25.66
C ASP A 206 -14.63 -0.31 -25.10
N LEU A 207 -14.55 -0.53 -23.77
CA LEU A 207 -15.08 -1.73 -23.11
C LEU A 207 -16.39 -1.44 -22.36
N HIS A 208 -17.37 -2.33 -22.51
CA HIS A 208 -18.64 -2.22 -21.79
C HIS A 208 -18.49 -2.59 -20.31
N MET A 209 -18.28 -1.58 -19.47
CA MET A 209 -18.00 -1.73 -18.03
C MET A 209 -19.18 -2.19 -17.18
N SER A 210 -20.41 -2.23 -17.70
CA SER A 210 -21.59 -2.65 -16.92
C SER A 210 -21.49 -4.08 -16.40
N ASN A 211 -20.70 -4.94 -17.06
CA ASN A 211 -20.54 -6.35 -16.71
C ASN A 211 -19.38 -6.58 -15.73
N LEU A 212 -18.57 -5.54 -15.45
CA LEU A 212 -17.42 -5.63 -14.57
C LEU A 212 -17.81 -5.97 -13.12
N PRO A 213 -18.90 -5.41 -12.53
CA PRO A 213 -19.37 -5.83 -11.22
C PRO A 213 -19.81 -7.30 -11.18
N THR A 214 -20.44 -7.80 -12.25
CA THR A 214 -20.84 -9.21 -12.37
C THR A 214 -19.62 -10.12 -12.42
N LEU A 215 -18.61 -9.76 -13.21
CA LEU A 215 -17.33 -10.48 -13.24
C LEU A 215 -16.66 -10.49 -11.87
N SER A 216 -16.63 -9.35 -11.18
CA SER A 216 -16.07 -9.26 -9.82
C SER A 216 -16.81 -10.18 -8.85
N LYS A 217 -18.14 -10.26 -8.90
CA LYS A 217 -18.93 -11.18 -8.05
C LYS A 217 -18.56 -12.63 -8.30
N LYS A 218 -18.45 -13.03 -9.57
CA LYS A 218 -18.03 -14.40 -9.94
C LYS A 218 -16.60 -14.72 -9.53
N PHE A 219 -15.71 -13.75 -9.61
CA PHE A 219 -14.36 -13.91 -9.11
C PHE A 219 -14.32 -14.06 -7.58
N ILE A 220 -15.13 -13.30 -6.84
CA ILE A 220 -15.26 -13.48 -5.38
C ILE A 220 -15.79 -14.88 -5.04
N GLU A 221 -16.80 -15.37 -5.75
CA GLU A 221 -17.29 -16.76 -5.60
C GLU A 221 -16.16 -17.78 -5.81
N LEU A 222 -15.33 -17.59 -6.84
CA LEU A 222 -14.16 -18.43 -7.10
C LEU A 222 -13.12 -18.36 -5.97
N LEU A 223 -12.78 -17.17 -5.48
CA LEU A 223 -11.84 -17.00 -4.36
C LEU A 223 -12.34 -17.70 -3.09
N VAL A 224 -13.64 -17.66 -2.82
CA VAL A 224 -14.24 -18.37 -1.67
C VAL A 224 -14.10 -19.88 -1.80
N ILE A 225 -14.14 -20.43 -3.02
CA ILE A 225 -13.90 -21.85 -3.26
C ILE A 225 -12.42 -22.18 -3.03
N LEU A 226 -11.51 -21.38 -3.59
CA LEU A 226 -10.06 -21.58 -3.45
C LEU A 226 -9.57 -21.43 -2.01
N ALA A 227 -10.22 -20.60 -1.19
CA ALA A 227 -9.88 -20.42 0.21
C ALA A 227 -10.42 -21.53 1.14
N LYS A 228 -11.26 -22.43 0.62
CA LYS A 228 -11.79 -23.59 1.36
C LYS A 228 -10.97 -24.86 1.15
N GLU A 229 -10.09 -24.88 0.17
CA GLU A 229 -9.07 -25.92 -0.03
C GLU A 229 -7.78 -25.56 0.72
#